data_AF-A0A950EC87-F1
#
_entry.id   AF-A0A950EC87-F1
#
_cell.length_a   1.000
_cell.length_b   1.000
_cell.length_c   1.000
_cell.angle_alpha   90.00
_cell.angle_beta   90.00
_cell.angle_gamma   90.00
#
_symmetry.space_group_name_H-M   'P 1'
#
loop_
_entity.id
_entity.type
_entity.pdbx_description
1 polymer ?
#
loop_
_entity_poly.entity_id
_entity_poly.type
_entity_poly.pdbx_seq_one_letter_code
_entity_poly.pdbx_strand_id
1 'polypeptide(L)'
;MASKEKRGLPPGYDLNIPDSEANKPVQLGDYLEEVDPGIPRVPKPAPRQQRGENEIIEMPRSSERHDEVSPAAPPEEAKAGEAKPSRRHRRKHSGPARKQINATPETLRMVDEIIDYVQTYSVQKDAKASEVFHALVLALYEARESIDLSEVPARGRWGTPTAKAFPISLKNAFQEAIVSEYRKNRR
;
A
#
# COMPACT_ATOMS: atom_id res chain seq x y z
N MET A 1 30.75 -4.74 -2.68
CA MET A 1 29.83 -3.61 -2.96
C MET A 1 28.44 -4.20 -3.10
N ALA A 2 27.53 -3.95 -2.15
CA ALA A 2 26.20 -4.54 -2.15
C ALA A 2 25.32 -3.87 -3.22
N SER A 3 24.88 -4.63 -4.21
CA SER A 3 23.85 -4.23 -5.17
C SER A 3 22.56 -3.96 -4.40
N LYS A 4 22.17 -2.68 -4.28
CA LYS A 4 20.84 -2.30 -3.78
C LYS A 4 19.81 -2.94 -4.70
N GLU A 5 19.09 -3.95 -4.22
CA GLU A 5 17.92 -4.49 -4.90
C GLU A 5 16.93 -3.34 -5.14
N LYS A 6 16.84 -2.87 -6.39
CA LYS A 6 15.89 -1.82 -6.78
C LYS A 6 14.50 -2.46 -6.87
N ARG A 7 13.67 -2.20 -5.86
CA ARG A 7 12.28 -2.67 -5.80
C ARG A 7 11.55 -2.30 -7.09
N GLY A 8 10.98 -3.31 -7.77
CA GLY A 8 10.19 -3.13 -9.00
C GLY A 8 10.94 -3.32 -10.32
N LEU A 9 12.20 -3.74 -10.30
CA LEU A 9 12.91 -4.16 -11.51
C LEU A 9 13.17 -5.68 -11.49
N PRO A 10 13.13 -6.35 -12.66
CA PRO A 10 13.41 -7.78 -12.74
C PRO A 10 14.87 -8.08 -12.32
N PRO A 11 15.13 -9.27 -11.75
CA PRO A 11 16.48 -9.68 -11.39
C PRO A 11 17.37 -9.71 -12.65
N GLY A 12 18.36 -8.82 -12.72
CA GLY A 12 19.30 -8.70 -13.85
C GLY A 12 19.22 -7.41 -14.66
N TYR A 13 18.29 -6.50 -14.37
CA TYR A 13 18.28 -5.18 -15.03
C TYR A 13 19.39 -4.29 -14.47
N ASP A 14 20.34 -3.91 -15.34
CA ASP A 14 21.36 -2.91 -15.05
C ASP A 14 21.25 -1.73 -16.04
N LEU A 15 21.37 -0.51 -15.51
CA LEU A 15 21.42 0.68 -16.33
C LEU A 15 22.87 0.84 -16.75
N ASN A 16 23.20 0.48 -17.99
CA ASN A 16 24.49 0.72 -18.62
C ASN A 16 24.71 2.24 -18.87
N ILE A 17 24.69 3.04 -17.81
CA ILE A 17 25.11 4.43 -17.86
C ILE A 17 26.60 4.40 -17.55
N PRO A 18 27.46 4.91 -18.45
CA PRO A 18 28.88 5.01 -18.14
C PRO A 18 29.06 5.90 -16.90
N ASP A 19 29.91 5.47 -15.95
CA ASP A 19 30.14 6.16 -14.67
C ASP A 19 30.55 7.63 -14.83
N SER A 20 31.04 8.00 -16.02
CA SER A 20 31.39 9.37 -16.42
C SER A 20 30.18 10.31 -16.60
N GLU A 21 28.96 9.79 -16.76
CA GLU A 21 27.71 10.54 -16.89
C GLU A 21 26.83 10.46 -15.64
N ALA A 22 26.98 9.41 -14.82
CA ALA A 22 26.21 9.21 -13.60
C ALA A 22 26.43 10.31 -12.53
N ASN A 23 27.60 10.97 -12.56
CA ASN A 23 27.99 12.02 -11.61
C ASN A 23 28.00 13.43 -12.22
N LYS A 24 27.59 13.60 -13.47
CA LYS A 24 27.48 14.94 -14.07
C LYS A 24 26.06 15.47 -13.83
N PRO A 25 25.90 16.70 -13.32
CA PRO A 25 24.60 17.33 -13.29
C PRO A 25 24.10 17.46 -14.73
N VAL A 26 22.91 16.92 -15.00
CA VAL A 26 22.23 17.08 -16.29
C VAL A 26 22.00 18.58 -16.49
N GLN A 27 22.65 19.16 -17.49
CA GLN A 27 22.41 20.55 -17.90
C GLN A 27 21.11 20.58 -18.69
N LEU A 28 20.01 20.75 -17.98
CA LEU A 28 18.74 21.15 -18.60
C LEU A 28 18.92 22.62 -19.01
N GLY A 29 18.78 22.91 -20.30
CA GLY A 29 18.77 24.28 -20.79
C GLY A 29 17.69 25.08 -20.08
N ASP A 30 18.00 26.33 -19.73
CA ASP A 30 17.05 27.23 -19.07
C ASP A 30 15.93 27.59 -20.06
N TYR A 31 14.76 26.98 -19.86
CA TYR A 31 13.53 27.23 -20.63
C TYR A 31 12.98 28.67 -20.49
N LEU A 32 13.76 29.62 -19.97
CA LEU A 32 13.42 31.02 -19.83
C LEU A 32 14.19 31.95 -20.79
N GLU A 33 15.27 31.48 -21.44
CA GLU A 33 16.08 32.29 -22.37
C GLU A 33 15.87 31.95 -23.85
N GLU A 34 15.10 30.90 -24.17
CA GLU A 34 14.66 30.66 -25.55
C GLU A 34 13.52 31.62 -25.91
N VAL A 35 13.87 32.87 -26.19
CA VAL A 35 13.01 33.78 -26.96
C VAL A 35 13.04 33.29 -28.41
N ASP A 36 12.13 32.37 -28.71
CA ASP A 36 11.83 31.94 -30.07
C ASP A 36 11.30 33.16 -30.86
N PRO A 37 12.01 33.70 -31.88
CA PRO A 37 11.61 34.95 -32.55
C PRO A 37 10.41 34.79 -33.50
N GLY A 38 9.71 33.66 -33.49
CA GLY A 38 8.77 33.27 -34.55
C GLY A 38 7.27 33.29 -34.23
N ILE A 39 6.82 33.50 -32.99
CA ILE A 39 5.39 33.30 -32.65
C ILE A 39 4.62 34.64 -32.60
N PRO A 40 3.65 34.90 -33.50
CA PRO A 40 2.81 36.10 -33.44
C PRO A 40 1.89 36.05 -32.21
N ARG A 41 1.92 37.13 -31.42
CA ARG A 41 1.13 37.30 -30.19
C ARG A 41 -0.37 37.41 -30.51
N VAL A 42 -1.17 36.46 -30.00
CA VAL A 42 -2.63 36.56 -29.95
C VAL A 42 -3.03 37.64 -28.91
N PRO A 43 -3.95 38.57 -29.22
CA PRO A 43 -4.33 39.63 -28.29
C PRO A 43 -5.11 39.10 -27.08
N LYS A 44 -4.73 39.57 -25.89
CA LYS A 44 -5.42 39.31 -24.61
C LYS A 44 -6.84 39.93 -24.60
N PRO A 45 -7.86 39.23 -24.08
CA PRO A 45 -9.12 39.89 -23.70
C PRO A 45 -8.95 40.72 -22.42
N ALA A 46 -9.72 41.81 -22.36
CA ALA A 46 -9.67 42.87 -21.35
C ALA A 46 -10.01 42.42 -19.91
N PRO A 47 -9.54 43.16 -18.87
CA PRO A 47 -9.80 42.82 -17.48
C PRO A 47 -11.24 43.15 -17.05
N ARG A 48 -11.94 42.17 -16.48
CA ARG A 48 -13.24 42.37 -15.82
C ARG A 48 -13.00 42.91 -14.40
N GLN A 49 -13.53 44.09 -14.14
CA GLN A 49 -13.44 44.80 -12.86
C GLN A 49 -14.20 44.08 -11.72
N GLN A 50 -13.72 44.37 -10.51
CA GLN A 50 -13.97 43.80 -9.19
C GLN A 50 -15.41 43.95 -8.64
N ARG A 51 -15.85 42.96 -7.85
CA ARG A 51 -16.73 43.06 -6.66
C ARG A 51 -16.93 41.64 -6.10
N GLY A 52 -16.70 41.29 -4.84
CA GLY A 52 -16.23 42.03 -3.67
C GLY A 52 -15.94 41.02 -2.55
N GLU A 53 -15.33 41.55 -1.48
CA GLU A 53 -15.50 41.11 -0.08
C GLU A 53 -14.89 39.76 0.35
N ASN A 54 -13.62 39.87 0.79
CA ASN A 54 -13.01 39.25 1.97
C ASN A 54 -13.85 38.22 2.74
N GLU A 55 -13.59 36.93 2.53
CA GLU A 55 -13.84 35.90 3.54
C GLU A 55 -12.51 35.22 3.88
N ILE A 56 -11.83 35.80 4.88
CA ILE A 56 -10.67 35.19 5.51
C ILE A 56 -11.22 34.11 6.44
N ILE A 57 -11.17 32.85 6.02
CA ILE A 57 -11.42 31.71 6.91
C ILE A 57 -10.17 31.54 7.77
N GLU A 58 -10.17 32.15 8.95
CA GLU A 58 -9.20 31.85 10.01
C GLU A 58 -9.51 30.45 10.59
N MET A 59 -8.52 29.56 10.53
CA MET A 59 -8.55 28.28 11.23
C MET A 59 -7.24 28.14 12.01
N PRO A 60 -7.26 28.38 13.34
CA PRO A 60 -6.65 27.44 14.28
C PRO A 60 -7.40 27.45 15.65
N ARG A 61 -7.30 26.50 16.58
CA ARG A 61 -6.34 25.45 16.89
C ARG A 61 -7.01 24.48 17.86
N SER A 62 -6.52 23.24 17.86
CA SER A 62 -6.80 22.17 18.80
C SER A 62 -6.67 22.58 20.27
N SER A 63 -7.75 22.47 21.03
CA SER A 63 -7.78 22.58 22.50
C SER A 63 -7.30 21.28 23.15
N GLU A 64 -6.05 21.33 23.61
CA GLU A 64 -5.55 20.93 24.93
C GLU A 64 -6.13 19.70 25.63
N ARG A 65 -5.19 18.79 25.95
CA ARG A 65 -5.31 17.65 26.85
C ARG A 65 -5.71 18.14 28.24
N HIS A 66 -6.82 17.63 28.75
CA HIS A 66 -7.08 17.64 30.19
C HIS A 66 -6.27 16.49 30.81
N ASP A 67 -5.09 16.83 31.34
CA ASP A 67 -4.48 16.06 32.42
C ASP A 67 -5.28 16.37 33.69
N GLU A 68 -6.14 15.45 34.10
CA GLU A 68 -6.74 15.49 35.44
C GLU A 68 -5.69 15.15 36.48
N VAL A 69 -5.46 16.13 37.35
CA VAL A 69 -4.63 16.06 38.55
C VAL A 69 -5.53 15.70 39.74
N SER A 70 -4.96 14.87 40.63
CA SER A 70 -5.20 14.70 42.09
C SER A 70 -5.89 13.42 42.58
N PRO A 71 -5.61 12.96 43.83
CA PRO A 71 -4.73 13.56 44.85
C PRO A 71 -3.66 12.61 45.46
N ALA A 72 -2.67 13.25 46.09
CA ALA A 72 -1.69 12.66 46.98
C ALA A 72 -2.29 12.22 48.33
N ALA A 73 -1.77 11.13 48.89
CA ALA A 73 -1.82 10.80 50.31
C ALA A 73 -0.45 10.22 50.77
N PRO A 74 -0.05 10.39 52.06
CA PRO A 74 1.33 10.21 52.55
C PRO A 74 1.72 8.74 52.80
N PRO A 75 3.01 8.46 53.09
CA PRO A 75 3.59 7.12 53.02
C PRO A 75 3.38 6.33 54.32
N GLU A 76 2.83 5.11 54.23
CA GLU A 76 2.90 4.12 55.31
C GLU A 76 4.06 3.14 55.08
N GLU A 77 4.94 3.20 56.06
CA GLU A 77 5.96 2.28 56.56
C GLU A 77 6.11 0.90 55.92
N ALA A 78 7.38 0.58 55.67
CA ALA A 78 7.91 -0.69 55.25
C ALA A 78 7.49 -1.85 56.18
N LYS A 79 6.94 -2.90 55.57
CA LYS A 79 7.08 -4.27 56.08
C LYS A 79 7.67 -5.15 55.00
N ALA A 80 8.90 -5.61 55.27
CA ALA A 80 9.58 -6.66 54.56
C ALA A 80 8.69 -7.91 54.55
N GLY A 81 8.12 -8.22 53.39
CA GLY A 81 7.32 -9.41 53.14
C GLY A 81 7.92 -10.16 51.96
N GLU A 82 8.57 -11.28 52.29
CA GLU A 82 8.84 -12.46 51.46
C GLU A 82 8.77 -12.29 49.94
N ALA A 83 9.96 -12.30 49.31
CA ALA A 83 10.11 -12.40 47.87
C ALA A 83 9.48 -13.70 47.36
N LYS A 84 8.23 -13.59 46.88
CA LYS A 84 7.53 -14.64 46.14
C LYS A 84 8.37 -15.07 44.93
N PRO A 85 8.42 -16.36 44.58
CA PRO A 85 9.22 -16.83 43.46
C PRO A 85 8.76 -16.13 42.18
N SER A 86 9.72 -15.40 41.58
CA SER A 86 9.58 -14.73 40.29
C SER A 86 8.87 -15.65 39.32
N ARG A 87 7.69 -15.22 38.87
CA ARG A 87 6.91 -15.89 37.83
C ARG A 87 7.83 -16.04 36.64
N ARG A 88 8.31 -17.26 36.40
CA ARG A 88 9.01 -17.62 35.16
C ARG A 88 8.18 -17.07 34.01
N HIS A 89 8.71 -16.03 33.36
CA HIS A 89 8.17 -15.54 32.10
C HIS A 89 8.16 -16.74 31.16
N ARG A 90 6.98 -17.35 30.98
CA ARG A 90 6.74 -18.29 29.88
C ARG A 90 7.06 -17.50 28.63
N ARG A 91 8.23 -17.80 28.04
CA ARG A 91 8.59 -17.29 26.71
C ARG A 91 7.43 -17.71 25.81
N LYS A 92 6.60 -16.74 25.41
CA LYS A 92 5.55 -16.99 24.43
C LYS A 92 6.29 -17.52 23.22
N HIS A 93 6.03 -18.78 22.86
CA HIS A 93 6.54 -19.32 21.61
C HIS A 93 6.04 -18.39 20.51
N SER A 94 6.96 -17.59 19.97
CA SER A 94 6.68 -16.73 18.83
C SER A 94 6.56 -17.67 17.64
N GLY A 95 5.37 -18.25 17.46
CA GLY A 95 5.02 -18.90 16.21
C GLY A 95 5.15 -17.90 15.05
N PRO A 96 5.14 -18.39 13.81
CA PRO A 96 5.16 -17.51 12.64
C PRO A 96 4.07 -16.45 12.77
N ALA A 97 4.44 -15.20 12.51
CA ALA A 97 3.56 -14.05 12.66
C ALA A 97 2.29 -14.28 11.84
N ARG A 98 1.14 -14.32 12.52
CA ARG A 98 -0.17 -14.41 11.83
C ARG A 98 -0.36 -13.12 11.04
N LYS A 99 -0.33 -13.23 9.72
CA LYS A 99 -0.66 -12.12 8.82
C LYS A 99 -2.16 -11.93 8.87
N GLN A 100 -2.62 -10.97 9.69
CA GLN A 100 -4.02 -10.58 9.71
C GLN A 100 -4.32 -9.72 8.49
N ILE A 101 -5.37 -10.07 7.75
CA ILE A 101 -5.83 -9.33 6.58
C ILE A 101 -6.99 -8.46 7.04
N ASN A 102 -6.81 -7.15 6.98
CA ASN A 102 -7.90 -6.20 7.21
C ASN A 102 -8.72 -6.13 5.91
N ALA A 103 -9.86 -6.83 5.89
CA ALA A 103 -10.80 -6.85 4.77
C ALA A 103 -11.95 -5.87 4.99
N THR A 104 -12.51 -5.31 3.91
CA THR A 104 -13.74 -4.51 4.00
C THR A 104 -14.94 -5.43 4.26
N PRO A 105 -16.04 -4.94 4.85
CA PRO A 105 -17.25 -5.75 5.06
C PRO A 105 -17.81 -6.33 3.75
N GLU A 106 -17.62 -5.63 2.64
CA GLU A 106 -17.98 -6.10 1.30
C GLU A 106 -17.13 -7.31 0.88
N THR A 107 -15.81 -7.26 1.08
CA THR A 107 -14.92 -8.39 0.78
C THR A 107 -15.24 -9.61 1.64
N LEU A 108 -15.63 -9.43 2.90
CA LEU A 108 -16.06 -10.54 3.76
C LEU A 108 -17.31 -11.24 3.18
N ARG A 109 -18.31 -10.49 2.73
CA ARG A 109 -19.49 -11.07 2.05
C ARG A 109 -19.13 -11.87 0.81
N MET A 110 -18.24 -11.33 -0.03
CA MET A 110 -17.77 -12.05 -1.23
C MET A 110 -17.06 -13.37 -0.86
N VAL A 111 -16.30 -13.38 0.23
CA VAL A 111 -15.63 -14.61 0.71
C VAL A 111 -16.66 -15.62 1.19
N ASP A 112 -17.66 -15.19 1.96
CA ASP A 112 -18.74 -16.07 2.42
C ASP A 112 -19.53 -16.66 1.25
N GLU A 113 -19.87 -15.85 0.23
CA GLU A 113 -20.54 -16.32 -0.99
C GLU A 113 -19.73 -17.39 -1.74
N ILE A 114 -18.40 -17.23 -1.82
CA ILE A 114 -17.52 -18.23 -2.43
C ILE A 114 -17.50 -19.52 -1.60
N ILE A 115 -17.45 -19.42 -0.28
CA ILE A 115 -17.47 -20.59 0.61
C ILE A 115 -18.80 -21.34 0.46
N ASP A 116 -19.92 -20.63 0.49
CA ASP A 116 -21.26 -21.20 0.30
C ASP A 116 -21.37 -21.88 -1.06
N TYR A 117 -20.82 -21.28 -2.11
CA TYR A 117 -20.77 -21.90 -3.43
C TYR A 117 -19.98 -23.22 -3.42
N VAL A 118 -18.79 -23.24 -2.81
CA VAL A 118 -17.97 -24.45 -2.69
C VAL A 118 -18.68 -25.54 -1.87
N GLN A 119 -19.32 -25.19 -0.76
CA GLN A 119 -20.05 -26.14 0.08
C GLN A 119 -21.31 -26.68 -0.62
N THR A 120 -21.98 -25.85 -1.43
CA THR A 120 -23.20 -26.23 -2.14
C THR A 120 -22.91 -27.17 -3.31
N TYR A 121 -21.87 -26.88 -4.10
CA TYR A 121 -21.61 -27.58 -5.36
C TYR A 121 -20.46 -28.60 -5.30
N SER A 122 -19.64 -28.61 -4.24
CA SER A 122 -18.64 -29.66 -4.05
C SER A 122 -19.23 -30.87 -3.33
N VAL A 123 -18.52 -32.00 -3.42
CA VAL A 123 -18.86 -33.21 -2.65
C VAL A 123 -18.68 -32.98 -1.14
N GLN A 124 -17.79 -32.06 -0.78
CA GLN A 124 -17.40 -31.80 0.61
C GLN A 124 -18.13 -30.55 1.15
N LYS A 125 -19.23 -30.80 1.87
CA LYS A 125 -20.13 -29.77 2.40
C LYS A 125 -19.56 -29.01 3.61
N ASP A 126 -18.48 -29.52 4.21
CA ASP A 126 -17.84 -28.94 5.41
C ASP A 126 -16.56 -28.15 5.09
N ALA A 127 -16.39 -27.71 3.84
CA ALA A 127 -15.24 -26.93 3.40
C ALA A 127 -15.03 -25.69 4.26
N LYS A 128 -13.81 -25.52 4.80
CA LYS A 128 -13.48 -24.40 5.69
C LYS A 128 -12.98 -23.21 4.90
N ALA A 129 -13.24 -22.00 5.40
CA ALA A 129 -12.72 -20.75 4.85
C ALA A 129 -11.18 -20.78 4.67
N SER A 130 -10.46 -21.42 5.61
CA SER A 130 -9.01 -21.57 5.53
C SER A 130 -8.53 -22.41 4.35
N GLU A 131 -9.31 -23.42 3.94
CA GLU A 131 -8.97 -24.31 2.83
C GLU A 131 -9.24 -23.61 1.49
N VAL A 132 -10.39 -22.95 1.38
CA VAL A 132 -10.73 -22.12 0.21
C VAL A 132 -9.66 -21.03 0.01
N PHE A 133 -9.30 -20.32 1.07
CA PHE A 133 -8.24 -19.31 1.01
C PHE A 133 -6.88 -19.91 0.64
N HIS A 134 -6.55 -21.09 1.20
CA HIS A 134 -5.31 -21.79 0.85
C HIS A 134 -5.26 -22.16 -0.64
N ALA A 135 -6.36 -22.67 -1.20
CA ALA A 135 -6.46 -23.01 -2.61
C ALA A 135 -6.30 -21.77 -3.52
N LEU A 136 -6.91 -20.64 -3.15
CA LEU A 136 -6.73 -19.38 -3.87
C LEU A 136 -5.27 -18.92 -3.88
N VAL A 137 -4.58 -19.04 -2.74
CA VAL A 137 -3.16 -18.70 -2.62
C VAL A 137 -2.30 -19.66 -3.45
N LEU A 138 -2.61 -20.96 -3.47
CA LEU A 138 -1.88 -21.93 -4.29
C LEU A 138 -2.01 -21.60 -5.78
N ALA A 139 -3.22 -21.34 -6.27
CA ALA A 139 -3.46 -20.98 -7.67
C ALA A 139 -2.65 -19.74 -8.09
N LEU A 140 -2.58 -18.72 -7.23
CA LEU A 140 -1.77 -17.52 -7.48
C LEU A 140 -0.26 -17.80 -7.39
N TYR A 141 0.16 -18.67 -6.49
CA TYR A 141 1.58 -19.00 -6.30
C TYR A 141 2.15 -19.82 -7.45
N GLU A 142 1.34 -20.69 -8.06
CA GLU A 142 1.69 -21.42 -9.28
C GLU A 142 1.87 -20.45 -10.45
N ALA A 143 0.94 -19.49 -10.60
CA ALA A 143 0.98 -18.50 -11.67
C ALA A 143 2.01 -17.38 -11.47
N ARG A 144 2.80 -17.38 -10.38
CA ARG A 144 3.64 -16.25 -9.95
C ARG A 144 4.64 -15.74 -11.00
N GLU A 145 5.14 -16.64 -11.85
CA GLU A 145 6.13 -16.32 -12.89
C GLU A 145 5.48 -15.65 -14.11
N SER A 146 4.17 -15.85 -14.26
CA SER A 146 3.34 -15.26 -15.32
C SER A 146 2.66 -13.95 -14.87
N ILE A 147 2.88 -13.49 -13.63
CA ILE A 147 2.29 -12.24 -13.13
C ILE A 147 3.08 -11.06 -13.70
N ASP A 148 2.45 -10.35 -14.64
CA ASP A 148 2.93 -9.05 -15.09
C ASP A 148 2.29 -7.93 -14.26
N LEU A 149 3.13 -7.08 -13.65
CA LEU A 149 2.71 -5.93 -12.85
C LEU A 149 3.09 -4.59 -13.51
N SER A 150 3.62 -4.61 -14.74
CA SER A 150 4.04 -3.41 -15.47
C SER A 150 2.88 -2.42 -15.67
N GLU A 151 1.69 -2.93 -15.93
CA GLU A 151 0.46 -2.16 -16.13
C GLU A 151 -0.23 -1.73 -14.82
N VAL A 152 0.24 -2.20 -13.66
CA VAL A 152 -0.38 -1.87 -12.37
C VAL A 152 0.09 -0.49 -11.90
N PRO A 153 -0.81 0.49 -11.72
CA PRO A 153 -0.43 1.85 -11.37
C PRO A 153 0.19 1.90 -9.97
N ALA A 154 1.25 2.71 -9.81
CA ALA A 154 1.82 2.98 -8.49
C ALA A 154 0.82 3.74 -7.61
N ARG A 155 0.61 3.27 -6.38
CA ARG A 155 -0.27 3.96 -5.42
C ARG A 155 0.29 5.34 -5.07
N GLY A 156 -0.56 6.36 -5.06
CA GLY A 156 -0.26 7.65 -4.42
C GLY A 156 0.53 8.66 -5.26
N ARG A 157 0.72 8.44 -6.56
CA ARG A 157 1.18 9.52 -7.45
C ARG A 157 0.01 10.42 -7.82
N TRP A 158 0.18 11.74 -7.71
CA TRP A 158 -0.82 12.71 -8.14
C TRP A 158 -1.07 12.51 -9.65
N GLY A 159 -2.32 12.28 -10.05
CA GLY A 159 -2.69 11.93 -11.43
C GLY A 159 -2.79 10.42 -11.75
N THR A 160 -2.44 9.51 -10.82
CA THR A 160 -2.70 8.07 -11.01
C THR A 160 -4.10 7.66 -10.55
N PRO A 161 -4.70 6.61 -11.14
CA PRO A 161 -6.01 6.12 -10.76
C PRO A 161 -6.11 5.92 -9.24
N THR A 162 -7.21 6.37 -8.65
CA THR A 162 -7.47 6.38 -7.20
C THR A 162 -7.13 5.03 -6.55
N ALA A 163 -6.86 4.99 -5.25
CA ALA A 163 -6.57 3.76 -4.50
C ALA A 163 -7.59 2.61 -4.72
N LYS A 164 -8.83 2.91 -5.13
CA LYS A 164 -9.86 1.92 -5.53
C LYS A 164 -9.54 1.19 -6.84
N ALA A 165 -8.81 1.81 -7.76
CA ALA A 165 -8.42 1.22 -9.04
C ALA A 165 -7.25 0.21 -8.88
N PHE A 166 -6.44 0.35 -7.83
CA PHE A 166 -5.31 -0.55 -7.60
C PHE A 166 -5.75 -2.01 -7.35
N PRO A 167 -6.70 -2.32 -6.44
CA PRO A 167 -7.24 -3.67 -6.29
C PRO A 167 -7.79 -4.25 -7.59
N ILE A 168 -8.43 -3.42 -8.42
CA ILE A 168 -9.01 -3.84 -9.70
C ILE A 168 -7.92 -4.21 -10.70
N SER A 169 -6.90 -3.36 -10.82
CA SER A 169 -5.76 -3.59 -11.74
C SER A 169 -4.99 -4.85 -11.34
N LEU A 170 -4.76 -5.03 -10.03
CA LEU A 170 -4.10 -6.21 -9.48
C LEU A 170 -4.94 -7.48 -9.67
N LYS A 171 -6.27 -7.40 -9.50
CA LYS A 171 -7.19 -8.51 -9.82
C LYS A 171 -7.09 -8.91 -11.30
N ASN A 172 -7.05 -7.96 -12.22
CA ASN A 172 -6.95 -8.24 -13.65
C ASN A 172 -5.62 -8.93 -13.99
N ALA A 173 -4.50 -8.39 -13.49
CA ALA A 173 -3.17 -9.00 -13.67
C ALA A 173 -3.12 -10.44 -13.15
N PHE A 174 -3.74 -10.72 -12.01
CA PHE A 174 -3.84 -12.06 -11.45
C PHE A 174 -4.67 -13.01 -12.33
N GLN A 175 -5.79 -12.53 -12.87
CA GLN A 175 -6.63 -13.32 -13.77
C GLN A 175 -5.86 -13.71 -15.04
N GLU A 176 -5.14 -12.77 -15.64
CA GLU A 176 -4.33 -13.02 -16.84
C GLU A 176 -3.21 -14.02 -16.56
N ALA A 177 -2.51 -13.87 -15.43
CA ALA A 177 -1.45 -14.78 -15.02
C ALA A 177 -1.95 -16.22 -14.82
N ILE A 178 -3.07 -16.39 -14.11
CA ILE A 178 -3.68 -17.70 -13.88
C ILE A 178 -4.07 -18.35 -15.21
N VAL A 179 -4.68 -17.60 -16.13
CA VAL A 179 -5.06 -18.11 -17.45
C VAL A 179 -3.84 -18.50 -18.28
N SER A 180 -2.78 -17.70 -18.25
CA SER A 180 -1.52 -17.99 -18.94
C SER A 180 -0.90 -19.30 -18.42
N GLU A 181 -0.76 -19.45 -17.12
CA GLU A 181 -0.18 -20.64 -16.49
C GLU A 181 -1.03 -21.89 -16.73
N TYR A 182 -2.36 -21.75 -16.63
CA TYR A 182 -3.28 -22.86 -16.92
C TYR A 182 -3.17 -23.35 -18.37
N ARG A 183 -2.98 -22.44 -19.34
CA ARG A 183 -2.77 -22.80 -20.74
C ARG A 183 -1.42 -23.47 -20.98
N LYS A 184 -0.39 -23.06 -20.24
CA LYS A 184 0.95 -23.65 -20.28
C LYS A 184 0.95 -25.08 -19.75
N ASN A 185 0.28 -25.33 -18.63
CA ASN A 185 0.27 -26.65 -17.96
C ASN A 185 -0.63 -27.69 -18.64
N ARG A 186 -1.52 -27.28 -19.57
CA ARG A 186 -2.35 -28.22 -20.37
C ARG A 186 -1.72 -28.65 -21.69
N ARG A 187 -0.60 -28.05 -22.09
CA ARG A 187 0.16 -28.43 -23.29
C ARG A 187 1.25 -29.43 -22.91
#